data_AF-A0A6S7BMI5-F1
#
_entry.id   AF-A0A6S7BMI5-F1
#
_cell.length_a   1.000
_cell.length_b   1.000
_cell.length_c   1.000
_cell.angle_alpha   90.00
_cell.angle_beta   90.00
_cell.angle_gamma   90.00
#
_symmetry.space_group_name_H-M   'P 1'
#
loop_
_entity.id
_entity.type
_entity.pdbx_description
1 polymer ?
#
loop_
_entity_poly.entity_id
_entity_poly.type
_entity_poly.pdbx_seq_one_letter_code
_entity_poly.pdbx_strand_id
1 'polypeptide(L)' 'MKAETKSQSEIIARIADETKMPLDIVTHDYLETLNDLSDGARVRDYLTLFVARRVKAKLRDRMKS' A
#
# COMPACT_ATOMS: atom_id res chain seq x y z
N MET A 1 -5.79 13.03 21.22
CA MET A 1 -5.98 12.74 19.78
C MET A 1 -5.80 11.26 19.57
N LYS A 2 -6.87 10.51 19.27
CA LYS A 2 -6.74 9.12 18.82
C LYS A 2 -6.18 9.18 17.40
N ALA A 3 -5.03 8.58 17.15
CA ALA A 3 -4.57 8.37 15.78
C ALA A 3 -5.63 7.47 15.12
N GLU A 4 -6.41 8.02 14.22
CA GLU A 4 -7.32 7.23 13.40
C GLU A 4 -6.45 6.35 12.51
N THR A 5 -6.30 5.08 12.91
CA THR A 5 -5.71 4.05 12.06
C THR A 5 -6.60 3.95 10.83
N LYS A 6 -6.19 4.60 9.74
CA LYS A 6 -6.92 4.54 8.47
C LYS A 6 -7.14 3.09 8.08
N SER A 7 -8.37 2.77 7.70
CA SER A 7 -8.69 1.41 7.26
C SER A 7 -7.85 1.05 6.03
N GLN A 8 -7.53 -0.23 5.86
CA GLN A 8 -6.80 -0.73 4.70
C GLN A 8 -7.45 -0.27 3.38
N SER A 9 -8.78 -0.28 3.32
CA SER A 9 -9.56 0.16 2.16
C SER A 9 -9.38 1.64 1.84
N GLU A 10 -9.31 2.52 2.86
CA GLU A 10 -9.03 3.95 2.66
C GLU A 10 -7.61 4.19 2.11
N ILE A 11 -6.64 3.40 2.57
CA ILE A 11 -5.25 3.48 2.08
C ILE A 11 -5.21 3.08 0.60
N ILE A 12 -5.85 1.97 0.23
CA ILE A 12 -5.94 1.48 -1.14
C ILE A 12 -6.63 2.51 -2.04
N ALA A 13 -7.79 3.03 -1.64
CA ALA A 13 -8.54 4.03 -2.40
C ALA A 13 -7.74 5.31 -2.64
N ARG A 14 -7.00 5.77 -1.62
CA ARG A 14 -6.12 6.93 -1.74
C ARG A 14 -4.94 6.68 -2.68
N ILE A 15 -4.33 5.50 -2.63
CA ILE A 15 -3.25 5.15 -3.56
C ILE A 15 -3.78 5.13 -5.00
N ALA A 16 -4.96 4.56 -5.24
CA ALA A 16 -5.60 4.55 -6.55
C ALA A 16 -5.84 5.97 -7.09
N ASP A 17 -6.36 6.87 -6.26
CA ASP A 17 -6.59 8.26 -6.66
C ASP A 17 -5.28 9.03 -6.92
N GLU A 18 -4.27 8.86 -6.06
CA GLU A 18 -2.96 9.51 -6.22
C GLU A 18 -2.19 9.02 -7.44
N THR A 19 -2.33 7.73 -7.80
CA THR A 19 -1.60 7.10 -8.91
C THR A 19 -2.40 7.05 -10.20
N LYS A 20 -3.68 7.44 -10.17
CA LYS A 20 -4.64 7.34 -11.28
C LYS A 20 -4.70 5.92 -11.85
N MET A 21 -4.59 4.92 -10.98
CA MET A 21 -4.66 3.51 -11.34
C MET A 21 -5.99 2.88 -10.90
N PRO A 22 -6.45 1.83 -11.62
CA PRO A 22 -7.62 1.06 -11.23
C PRO A 22 -7.51 0.47 -9.81
N LEU A 23 -8.62 0.50 -9.08
CA LEU A 23 -8.69 0.09 -7.68
C LEU A 23 -8.35 -1.40 -7.50
N ASP A 24 -8.74 -2.25 -8.45
CA ASP A 24 -8.46 -3.68 -8.49
C ASP A 24 -6.95 -3.97 -8.61
N ILE A 25 -6.25 -3.25 -9.48
CA ILE A 25 -4.79 -3.36 -9.64
C ILE A 25 -4.09 -2.94 -8.35
N VAL A 26 -4.49 -1.80 -7.77
CA VAL A 26 -3.89 -1.30 -6.53
C VAL A 26 -4.18 -2.23 -5.36
N THR A 27 -5.37 -2.84 -5.31
CA THR A 27 -5.74 -3.82 -4.30
C THR A 27 -4.85 -5.07 -4.39
N HIS A 28 -4.66 -5.60 -5.60
CA HIS A 28 -3.78 -6.75 -5.83
C HIS A 28 -2.35 -6.45 -5.37
N ASP A 29 -1.75 -5.36 -5.85
CA ASP A 29 -0.36 -4.99 -5.52
C ASP A 29 -0.18 -4.68 -4.03
N TYR A 30 -1.21 -4.11 -3.37
CA TYR A 30 -1.21 -3.87 -1.93
C TYR A 30 -1.21 -5.19 -1.13
N LEU A 31 -2.08 -6.14 -1.49
CA LEU A 31 -2.19 -7.42 -0.79
C LEU A 31 -0.95 -8.29 -0.97
N GLU A 32 -0.41 -8.35 -2.19
CA GLU A 32 0.86 -9.04 -2.48
C GLU A 32 1.99 -8.46 -1.62
N THR A 33 2.14 -7.13 -1.61
CA THR A 33 3.19 -6.45 -0.84
C THR A 33 2.97 -6.61 0.67
N LEU A 34 1.72 -6.64 1.14
CA LEU A 34 1.40 -6.90 2.54
C LEU A 34 1.79 -8.32 2.93
N ASN A 35 1.53 -9.30 2.09
CA ASN A 35 1.90 -10.69 2.34
C ASN A 35 3.43 -10.85 2.41
N ASP A 36 4.15 -10.29 1.44
CA ASP A 36 5.63 -10.31 1.39
C ASP A 36 6.27 -9.69 2.63
N LEU A 37 5.71 -8.57 3.12
CA LEU A 37 6.26 -7.87 4.28
C LEU A 37 5.77 -8.47 5.60
N SER A 38 4.60 -9.12 5.62
CA SER A 38 4.07 -9.81 6.81
C SER A 38 4.90 -11.04 7.16
N ASP A 39 5.50 -11.68 6.15
CA ASP A 39 6.37 -12.83 6.36
C ASP A 39 7.65 -12.41 7.11
N GLY A 40 7.85 -12.97 8.30
CA GLY A 40 8.98 -12.64 9.18
C GLY A 40 8.90 -11.32 9.97
N ALA A 41 7.84 -10.52 9.83
CA ALA A 41 7.74 -9.24 10.55
C ALA A 41 7.44 -9.41 12.06
N ARG A 42 8.42 -9.05 12.90
CA ARG A 42 8.27 -8.97 14.37
C ARG A 42 7.47 -7.76 14.86
N VAL A 43 7.39 -6.69 14.06
CA VAL A 43 6.63 -5.47 14.39
C VAL A 43 5.67 -5.16 13.25
N ARG A 44 4.37 -5.32 13.51
CA ARG A 44 3.31 -5.20 12.49
C ARG A 44 2.67 -3.82 12.43
N ASP A 45 2.88 -2.97 13.45
CA ASP A 45 2.24 -1.66 13.58
C ASP A 45 2.66 -0.67 12.48
N TYR A 46 3.84 -0.84 11.91
CA TYR A 46 4.36 0.01 10.82
C TYR A 46 4.20 -0.61 9.44
N LEU A 47 3.68 -1.84 9.35
CA LEU A 47 3.67 -2.63 8.13
C LEU A 47 2.91 -1.93 7.01
N THR A 48 1.75 -1.35 7.33
CA THR A 48 0.91 -0.60 6.39
C THR A 48 1.62 0.62 5.79
N LEU A 49 2.48 1.31 6.55
CA LEU A 49 3.28 2.44 6.04
C LEU A 49 4.36 1.98 5.06
N PHE A 50 5.02 0.86 5.36
CA PHE A 50 6.02 0.28 4.47
C PHE A 50 5.40 -0.27 3.17
N VAL A 51 4.25 -0.94 3.27
CA VAL A 51 3.46 -1.38 2.11
C VAL A 51 3.12 -0.18 1.23
N ALA A 52 2.50 0.85 1.80
CA ALA A 52 2.10 2.05 1.05
C ALA A 52 3.29 2.73 0.36
N ARG A 53 4.45 2.82 1.03
CA ARG A 53 5.67 3.41 0.44
C ARG A 53 6.19 2.58 -0.74
N ARG A 54 6.20 1.24 -0.63
CA ARG A 54 6.74 0.34 -1.66
C ARG A 54 5.84 0.27 -2.88
N VAL A 55 4.51 0.26 -2.69
CA VAL A 55 3.54 0.33 -3.79
C VAL A 55 3.71 1.63 -4.59
N LYS A 56 3.78 2.79 -3.93
CA LYS A 56 4.00 4.08 -4.63
C LYS A 56 5.29 4.11 -5.45
N ALA A 57 6.36 3.49 -4.94
CA ALA A 57 7.63 3.41 -5.67
C ALA A 57 7.49 2.54 -6.93
N LYS A 58 6.94 1.32 -6.80
CA LYS A 58 6.71 0.39 -7.93
C LYS A 58 5.89 1.05 -9.05
N LEU A 59 4.79 1.72 -8.70
CA LEU A 59 3.90 2.34 -9.69
C LEU A 59 4.58 3.50 -10.41
N ARG A 60 5.32 4.36 -9.70
CA ARG A 60 6.09 5.45 -10.31
C ARG A 60 7.16 4.93 -11.27
N ASP A 61 7.81 3.81 -10.96
CA ASP A 61 8.83 3.23 -11.83
C ASP A 61 8.19 2.66 -13.11
N ARG A 62 6.99 2.06 -13.02
CA ARG A 62 6.21 1.64 -14.20
C ARG A 62 5.80 2.81 -15.10
N MET A 63 5.51 3.99 -14.54
CA MET A 63 5.17 5.20 -15.32
C MET A 63 6.36 5.83 -16.05
N LYS A 64 7.59 5.48 -15.66
CA LYS A 64 8.82 6.02 -16.27
C LYS A 64 9.39 5.12 -17.36
N SER A 65 8.87 3.90 -17.49
CA SER A 65 9.24 2.92 -18.52
C SER A 65 8.26 2.94 -19.67
#